data_AF-A0A1C6L5P3-F1
#
_entry.id   AF-A0A1C6L5P3-F1
#
_cell.length_a   1.000
_cell.length_b   1.000
_cell.length_c   1.000
_cell.angle_alpha   90.00
_cell.angle_beta   90.00
_cell.angle_gamma   90.00
#
_symmetry.space_group_name_H-M   'P 1'
#
loop_
_entity.id
_entity.type
_entity.pdbx_description
1 polymer ?
#
loop_
_entity_poly.entity_id
_entity_poly.type
_entity_poly.pdbx_seq_one_letter_code
_entity_poly.pdbx_strand_id
1 'polypeptide(L)'
;MDDESILVTIKKMIGLPEEYEQFDTDIITHINTTFMILNQLGVGPSKGFRISDKTTTWSEYLPEGSDLEGVKSYIHLNVKLLFDPPQNATLMDSINRQINMLEFRLVVNADKGEEV
;
A
#
# COMPACT_ATOMS: atom_id res chain seq x y z
N MET A 1 10.83 5.69 14.46
CA MET A 1 9.67 6.27 13.79
C MET A 1 10.00 6.33 12.31
N ASP A 2 9.27 5.60 11.48
CA ASP A 2 9.37 5.73 10.03
C ASP A 2 8.61 6.99 9.62
N ASP A 3 9.29 8.15 9.66
CA ASP A 3 8.79 9.40 9.08
C ASP A 3 8.92 9.42 7.55
N GLU A 4 8.93 8.24 6.94
CA GLU A 4 9.01 8.08 5.50
C GLU A 4 7.67 8.40 4.85
N SER A 5 7.71 9.26 3.84
CA SER A 5 6.56 9.61 3.01
C SER A 5 6.02 8.39 2.27
N ILE A 6 4.70 8.17 2.37
CA ILE A 6 4.01 7.06 1.69
C ILE A 6 4.22 7.16 0.18
N LEU A 7 4.01 8.34 -0.40
CA LEU A 7 4.18 8.56 -1.84
C LEU A 7 5.61 8.28 -2.28
N VAL A 8 6.60 8.82 -1.56
CA VAL A 8 8.03 8.67 -1.93
C VAL A 8 8.45 7.20 -1.82
N THR A 9 8.04 6.49 -0.76
CA THR A 9 8.29 5.06 -0.62
C THR A 9 7.73 4.27 -1.81
N ILE A 10 6.46 4.50 -2.17
CA ILE A 10 5.81 3.76 -3.26
C ILE A 10 6.45 4.10 -4.61
N LYS A 11 6.74 5.38 -4.90
CA LYS A 11 7.50 5.82 -6.09
C LYS A 11 8.82 5.07 -6.22
N LYS A 12 9.60 5.05 -5.14
CA LYS A 12 10.89 4.34 -5.09
C LYS A 12 10.72 2.85 -5.37
N MET A 13 9.71 2.19 -4.80
CA MET A 13 9.50 0.76 -5.00
C MET A 13 9.05 0.40 -6.43
N ILE A 14 8.33 1.29 -7.12
CA ILE A 14 7.97 1.11 -8.54
C ILE A 14 9.06 1.60 -9.51
N GLY A 15 10.16 2.16 -9.01
CA GLY A 15 11.32 2.57 -9.81
C GLY A 15 11.27 4.01 -10.32
N LEU A 16 10.41 4.86 -9.75
CA LEU A 16 10.37 6.29 -10.06
C LEU A 16 11.18 7.09 -9.03
N PRO A 17 12.01 8.04 -9.47
CA PRO A 17 12.73 8.92 -8.57
C PRO A 17 11.77 9.94 -7.93
N GLU A 18 12.15 10.49 -6.78
CA GLU A 18 11.28 11.38 -5.98
C GLU A 18 10.93 12.66 -6.77
N GLU A 19 11.90 13.24 -7.46
CA GLU A 19 11.78 14.49 -8.21
C GLU A 19 10.87 14.41 -9.45
N TYR A 20 10.46 13.21 -9.85
CA TYR A 20 9.63 13.00 -11.04
C TYR A 20 8.14 13.04 -10.66
N GLU A 21 7.57 14.24 -10.62
CA GLU A 21 6.22 14.51 -10.09
C GLU A 21 5.08 14.34 -11.11
N GLN A 22 5.39 14.06 -12.38
CA GLN A 22 4.43 13.99 -13.49
C GLN A 22 3.30 12.95 -13.27
N PHE A 23 3.59 11.89 -12.51
CA PHE A 23 2.64 10.81 -12.20
C PHE A 23 2.15 10.83 -10.76
N ASP A 24 2.49 11.85 -9.97
CA ASP A 24 2.15 11.85 -8.54
C ASP A 24 0.64 11.76 -8.33
N THR A 25 -0.15 12.44 -9.16
CA THR A 25 -1.62 12.38 -9.07
C THR A 25 -2.16 10.97 -9.34
N ASP A 26 -1.60 10.27 -10.33
CA ASP A 26 -2.03 8.92 -10.69
C ASP A 26 -1.63 7.91 -9.61
N ILE A 27 -0.39 8.01 -9.12
CA ILE A 27 0.15 7.15 -8.06
C ILE A 27 -0.62 7.37 -6.75
N ILE A 28 -0.88 8.62 -6.37
CA ILE A 28 -1.74 8.96 -5.22
C ILE A 28 -3.13 8.33 -5.37
N THR A 29 -3.71 8.38 -6.58
CA THR A 29 -5.02 7.78 -6.85
C THR A 29 -4.97 6.27 -6.61
N HIS A 30 -3.96 5.56 -7.12
CA HIS A 30 -3.81 4.12 -6.92
C HIS A 30 -3.51 3.73 -5.46
N ILE A 31 -2.69 4.51 -4.75
CA ILE A 31 -2.45 4.33 -3.32
C ILE A 31 -3.77 4.44 -2.55
N ASN A 32 -4.55 5.49 -2.81
CA ASN A 32 -5.84 5.71 -2.15
C ASN A 32 -6.87 4.62 -2.47
N THR A 33 -6.90 4.11 -3.70
CA THR A 33 -7.70 2.93 -4.06
C THR A 33 -7.28 1.72 -3.21
N THR A 34 -5.98 1.53 -2.99
CA THR A 34 -5.49 0.41 -2.19
C THR A 34 -5.81 0.57 -0.70
N PHE A 35 -5.76 1.80 -0.16
CA PHE A 35 -6.23 2.08 1.20
C PHE A 35 -7.72 1.80 1.37
N MET A 36 -8.54 2.15 0.38
CA MET A 36 -9.97 1.81 0.40
C MET A 36 -10.18 0.29 0.48
N ILE A 37 -9.42 -0.49 -0.30
CA ILE A 37 -9.51 -1.96 -0.27
C ILE A 37 -9.09 -2.51 1.10
N LEU A 38 -7.96 -2.06 1.64
CA LEU A 38 -7.50 -2.47 2.98
C LEU A 38 -8.55 -2.16 4.06
N ASN A 39 -9.14 -0.96 4.02
CA ASN A 39 -10.18 -0.57 4.97
C ASN A 39 -11.44 -1.46 4.86
N GLN A 40 -11.86 -1.83 3.65
CA GLN A 40 -12.98 -2.77 3.43
C GLN A 40 -12.69 -4.17 3.98
N LEU A 41 -11.42 -4.56 4.00
CA LEU A 41 -10.93 -5.81 4.57
C LEU A 41 -10.71 -5.74 6.09
N GLY A 42 -11.05 -4.63 6.74
CA GLY A 42 -10.84 -4.42 8.18
C GLY A 42 -9.41 -4.04 8.57
N VAL A 43 -8.54 -3.76 7.59
CA VAL A 43 -7.14 -3.41 7.82
C VAL A 43 -6.96 -1.88 7.79
N GLY A 44 -6.46 -1.31 8.89
CA GLY A 44 -6.15 0.12 9.01
C GLY A 44 -7.24 0.93 9.74
N PRO A 45 -7.19 2.28 9.68
CA PRO A 45 -8.09 3.14 10.44
C PRO A 45 -9.57 2.98 10.04
N SER A 46 -10.48 2.93 11.01
CA SER A 46 -11.92 2.68 10.77
C SER A 46 -12.64 3.75 9.93
N LYS A 47 -12.14 5.00 9.93
CA LYS A 47 -12.69 6.10 9.12
C LYS A 47 -12.15 6.13 7.68
N GLY A 48 -11.33 5.14 7.30
CA GLY A 48 -10.54 5.15 6.08
C GLY A 48 -9.32 6.05 6.20
N PHE A 49 -8.50 6.04 5.15
CA PHE A 49 -7.27 6.83 5.07
C PHE A 49 -7.02 7.29 3.64
N ARG A 50 -6.41 8.46 3.47
CA ARG A 50 -6.12 9.03 2.17
C ARG A 50 -4.90 9.95 2.24
N ILE A 51 -4.08 9.93 1.19
CA ILE A 51 -3.02 10.92 0.97
C ILE A 51 -3.40 11.90 -0.14
N SER A 52 -2.88 13.13 -0.06
CA SER A 52 -3.07 14.17 -1.08
C SER A 52 -1.75 14.69 -1.65
N ASP A 53 -0.63 14.41 -1.00
CA ASP A 53 0.71 14.86 -1.37
C ASP A 53 1.78 13.96 -0.73
N LYS A 54 3.04 14.39 -0.80
CA LYS A 54 4.19 13.67 -0.23
C LYS A 54 4.41 13.89 1.26
N THR A 55 3.62 14.70 1.95
CA THR A 55 3.83 15.00 3.38
C THR A 55 3.30 13.91 4.29
N THR A 56 2.32 13.13 3.82
CA THR A 56 1.74 12.04 4.62
C THR A 56 2.72 10.89 4.80
N THR A 57 2.97 10.49 6.05
CA THR A 57 3.95 9.46 6.41
C THR A 57 3.29 8.12 6.75
N TRP A 58 4.09 7.05 6.72
CA TRP A 58 3.62 5.73 7.17
C TRP A 58 3.20 5.70 8.65
N SER A 59 3.84 6.50 9.50
CA SER A 59 3.48 6.62 10.92
C SER A 59 2.08 7.20 11.15
N GLU A 60 1.53 7.97 10.20
CA GLU A 60 0.13 8.44 10.26
C GLU A 60 -0.88 7.33 9.93
N TYR A 61 -0.46 6.27 9.21
CA TYR A 61 -1.33 5.15 8.83
C TYR A 61 -1.17 3.93 9.74
N LEU A 62 0.08 3.59 10.09
CA LEU A 62 0.46 2.42 10.87
C LEU A 62 0.79 2.85 12.31
N PRO A 63 0.05 2.35 13.33
CA PRO A 63 0.38 2.59 14.72
C PRO A 63 1.79 2.09 15.06
N GLU A 64 2.46 2.75 16.03
CA GLU A 64 3.77 2.29 16.50
C GLU A 64 3.72 0.84 17.00
N GLY A 65 4.70 0.03 16.58
CA GLY A 65 4.79 -1.38 16.95
C GLY A 65 3.88 -2.32 16.14
N SER A 66 3.17 -1.83 15.12
CA SER A 66 2.40 -2.70 14.22
C SER A 66 3.34 -3.57 13.38
N ASP A 67 3.18 -4.89 13.42
CA ASP A 67 3.88 -5.84 12.54
C ASP A 67 3.17 -5.91 11.16
N LEU A 68 3.13 -4.76 10.48
CA LEU A 68 2.33 -4.55 9.27
C LEU A 68 3.16 -4.03 8.08
N GLU A 69 4.45 -4.36 8.01
CA GLU A 69 5.29 -4.10 6.82
C GLU A 69 4.69 -4.72 5.53
N GLY A 70 3.87 -5.76 5.68
CA GLY A 70 3.07 -6.33 4.59
C GLY A 70 2.13 -5.32 3.91
N VAL A 71 1.69 -4.26 4.60
CA VAL A 71 0.88 -3.18 4.04
C VAL A 71 1.66 -2.43 2.96
N LYS A 72 2.90 -2.03 3.26
CA LYS A 72 3.75 -1.31 2.29
C LYS A 72 3.95 -2.14 1.02
N SER A 73 4.16 -3.44 1.19
CA SER A 73 4.31 -4.40 0.08
C SER A 73 3.00 -4.60 -0.69
N TYR A 74 1.86 -4.70 -0.01
CA TYR A 74 0.55 -4.85 -0.64
C TYR A 74 0.20 -3.61 -1.48
N ILE A 75 0.40 -2.41 -0.93
CA ILE A 75 0.18 -1.15 -1.64
C ILE A 75 1.11 -1.03 -2.84
N HIS A 76 2.40 -1.33 -2.67
CA HIS A 76 3.35 -1.34 -3.78
C HIS A 76 2.89 -2.24 -4.93
N LEU A 77 2.54 -3.49 -4.65
CA LEU A 77 2.19 -4.46 -5.70
C LEU A 77 0.89 -4.06 -6.41
N ASN A 78 -0.12 -3.58 -5.69
CA ASN A 78 -1.36 -3.08 -6.28
C ASN A 78 -1.11 -1.84 -7.15
N VAL A 79 -0.36 -0.86 -6.65
CA VAL A 79 -0.01 0.35 -7.40
C VAL A 79 0.79 -0.02 -8.65
N LYS A 80 1.73 -0.97 -8.56
CA LYS A 80 2.50 -1.45 -9.71
C LYS A 80 1.58 -2.02 -10.80
N LEU A 81 0.60 -2.85 -10.44
CA LEU A 81 -0.33 -3.43 -11.42
C LEU A 81 -1.27 -2.38 -12.04
N LEU A 82 -1.71 -1.40 -11.26
CA LEU A 82 -2.61 -0.35 -11.74
C LEU A 82 -1.90 0.67 -12.63
N PHE A 83 -0.64 0.98 -12.31
CA PHE A 83 0.15 2.01 -12.98
C PHE A 83 0.86 1.49 -14.24
N ASP A 84 1.61 0.39 -14.11
CA ASP A 84 2.40 -0.19 -15.20
C ASP A 84 2.33 -1.73 -15.14
N PRO A 85 1.20 -2.32 -15.57
CA PRO A 85 0.99 -3.75 -15.52
C PRO A 85 2.03 -4.49 -16.39
N PRO A 86 2.68 -5.55 -15.87
CA PRO A 86 3.63 -6.31 -16.66
C PRO A 86 2.96 -7.01 -17.84
N GLN A 87 3.57 -6.92 -19.03
CA GLN A 87 3.10 -7.65 -20.22
C GLN A 87 3.33 -9.17 -20.13
N ASN A 88 4.21 -9.61 -19.23
CA ASN A 88 4.48 -11.02 -19.02
C ASN A 88 3.42 -11.64 -18.08
N ALA A 89 2.60 -12.55 -18.62
CA ALA A 89 1.53 -13.21 -17.88
C ALA A 89 2.03 -14.00 -16.65
N THR A 90 3.18 -14.66 -16.73
CA THR A 90 3.76 -15.39 -15.59
C THR A 90 4.15 -14.44 -14.45
N LEU A 91 4.69 -13.27 -14.78
CA LEU A 91 5.01 -12.24 -13.79
C LEU A 91 3.73 -11.65 -13.18
N MET A 92 2.72 -11.37 -14.00
CA MET A 92 1.40 -10.93 -13.57
C MET A 92 0.79 -11.91 -12.56
N ASP A 93 0.77 -13.21 -12.88
CA ASP A 93 0.26 -14.26 -12.02
C ASP A 93 1.04 -14.37 -10.70
N SER A 94 2.36 -14.21 -10.75
CA SER A 94 3.22 -14.20 -9.57
C SER A 94 2.89 -13.02 -8.63
N ILE A 95 2.69 -11.83 -9.19
CA ILE A 95 2.31 -10.63 -8.41
C ILE A 95 0.92 -10.83 -7.80
N ASN A 96 -0.06 -11.29 -8.58
CA ASN A 96 -1.42 -11.55 -8.09
C ASN A 96 -1.43 -12.58 -6.94
N ARG A 97 -0.62 -13.65 -7.03
CA ARG A 97 -0.47 -14.61 -5.92
C ARG A 97 0.11 -13.97 -4.67
N GLN A 98 1.09 -13.07 -4.82
CA GLN A 98 1.66 -12.33 -3.69
C GLN A 98 0.64 -11.39 -3.06
N ILE A 99 -0.14 -10.66 -3.86
CA ILE A 99 -1.23 -9.79 -3.38
C ILE A 99 -2.23 -10.62 -2.57
N ASN A 100 -2.74 -11.74 -3.11
CA ASN A 100 -3.70 -12.59 -2.41
C ASN A 100 -3.14 -13.16 -1.09
N MET A 101 -1.86 -13.53 -1.09
CA MET A 101 -1.16 -14.01 0.10
C MET A 101 -1.01 -12.93 1.17
N LEU A 102 -0.70 -11.70 0.77
CA LEU A 102 -0.60 -10.55 1.67
C LEU A 102 -1.97 -10.18 2.21
N GLU A 103 -2.99 -10.13 1.36
CA GLU A 103 -4.38 -9.85 1.73
C GLU A 103 -4.84 -10.74 2.88
N PHE A 104 -4.70 -12.06 2.70
CA PHE A 104 -5.06 -13.03 3.73
C PHE A 104 -4.31 -12.80 5.05
N ARG A 105 -2.99 -12.55 4.98
CA ARG A 105 -2.17 -12.34 6.19
C ARG A 105 -2.53 -11.04 6.90
N LEU A 106 -2.80 -9.98 6.15
CA LEU A 106 -3.18 -8.67 6.69
C LEU A 106 -4.54 -8.75 7.38
N VAL A 107 -5.52 -9.42 6.77
CA VAL A 107 -6.83 -9.68 7.39
C VAL A 107 -6.67 -10.47 8.69
N VAL A 108 -5.94 -11.60 8.64
CA VAL A 108 -5.70 -12.43 9.83
C VAL A 108 -4.95 -11.68 10.93
N ASN A 109 -4.07 -10.73 10.57
CA ASN A 109 -3.38 -9.89 11.56
C ASN A 109 -4.33 -8.86 12.18
N ALA A 110 -5.15 -8.19 11.36
CA ALA A 110 -6.16 -7.23 11.82
C ALA A 110 -7.18 -7.88 12.76
N ASP A 111 -7.69 -9.06 12.41
CA ASP A 111 -8.63 -9.83 13.24
C ASP A 111 -8.03 -10.23 14.61
N LYS A 112 -6.71 -10.44 14.70
CA LYS A 112 -6.02 -10.74 15.98
C LYS A 112 -5.85 -9.50 16.86
N GLY A 113 -5.87 -8.30 16.25
CA GLY A 113 -5.77 -7.02 16.97
C GLY A 113 -7.05 -6.63 17.69
N GLU A 114 -8.19 -7.23 17.32
CA GLU A 114 -9.42 -7.20 18.11
C GLU A 114 -9.36 -8.30 19.20
N GLU A 115 -8.66 -8.03 20.31
CA GLU A 115 -8.85 -8.85 21.51
C GLU A 115 -10.30 -8.72 22.00
N VAL A 116 -10.97 -9.87 22.14
CA VAL A 116 -12.28 -10.08 22.78
C VAL A 116 -12.34 -9.56 24.22
#